data_AF-A0AAN8JVM8-F1
#
_entry.id   AF-A0AAN8JVM8-F1
#
_cell.length_a   1.000
_cell.length_b   1.000
_cell.length_c   1.000
_cell.angle_alpha   90.00
_cell.angle_beta   90.00
_cell.angle_gamma   90.00
#
_symmetry.space_group_name_H-M   'P 1'
#
loop_
_entity.id
_entity.type
_entity.pdbx_description
1 polymer ?
#
loop_
_entity_poly.entity_id
_entity_poly.type
_entity_poly.pdbx_seq_one_letter_code
_entity_poly.pdbx_strand_id
1 'polypeptide(L)'
;MAGKTEELEKRFRDQFCKWMGRSVDFKLVYRASTDGMSPAIFHQKCDNKGATVVIGYNTDGCVFGGYTSVDWRPRTLGDQVEPRHDEKAFLFSLKYMNEYCPRIFPVKNPGLAIVTCTTYTAVFGSACAPDMRILPSSVVNKDTNGNFAANFNVGLFKFGTIYDNGGVTMQQVTNNNFVFKEVEIYQVNDPVSLDKPWREDNKGNTATLKKMIEDYCPVEGTGVKQSRILLVGSVGAGKSSFVNTMNSIFRGHMTCRASTGSAENSLTTKFRCHQLRNDSNVLKFRLCDTRGLEDTHGIDPGDLTAVLDGQVPDLYTFNPFSPITPDSPGYIKTPTVNDKIHCVAFVIDSTSVDVMNESIFSKFKLVQKLANQRGIPQVIVLTKVDQIELDVEEDLTRLLYSSRVAYVVDQVAQLIGLPRGHVLPVKNYEKETELNETVDRFALLSLQQMLRFADDYMHEFLDVLNTRDQ
;
A
#
# COMPACT_ATOMS: atom_id res chain seq x y z
N MET A 1 25.39 6.50 -1.68
CA MET A 1 24.26 5.82 -1.02
C MET A 1 23.40 6.89 -0.37
N ALA A 2 22.32 7.31 -1.03
CA ALA A 2 21.31 8.17 -0.40
C ALA A 2 20.49 7.27 0.53
N GLY A 3 20.56 7.52 1.84
CA GLY A 3 19.86 6.73 2.84
C GLY A 3 18.35 6.81 2.61
N LYS A 4 17.69 5.65 2.55
CA LYS A 4 16.24 5.54 2.60
C LYS A 4 15.75 6.36 3.80
N THR A 5 14.92 7.37 3.57
CA THR A 5 14.05 7.93 4.60
C THR A 5 13.14 6.79 5.04
N GLU A 6 13.51 6.08 6.10
CA GLU A 6 12.64 5.05 6.70
C GLU A 6 11.36 5.75 7.15
N GLU A 7 10.29 5.51 6.38
CA GLU A 7 8.93 5.95 6.63
C GLU A 7 8.38 5.18 7.84
N LEU A 8 7.58 5.83 8.70
CA LEU A 8 6.92 5.18 9.84
C LEU A 8 6.25 3.87 9.40
N GLU A 9 6.56 2.75 10.08
CA GLU A 9 6.05 1.42 9.73
C GLU A 9 4.53 1.46 9.47
N LYS A 10 4.06 0.93 8.32
CA LYS A 10 2.65 0.99 7.91
C LYS A 10 1.68 0.52 9.00
N ARG A 11 1.97 -0.59 9.68
CA ARG A 11 1.13 -1.08 10.78
C ARG A 11 0.98 -0.09 11.94
N PHE A 12 2.01 0.73 12.21
CA PHE A 12 1.93 1.75 13.25
C PHE A 12 1.05 2.91 12.79
N ARG A 13 1.18 3.34 11.52
CA ARG A 13 0.28 4.34 10.90
C ARG A 13 -1.17 3.89 11.00
N ASP A 14 -1.47 2.68 10.54
CA ASP A 14 -2.81 2.09 10.55
C ASP A 14 -3.38 2.05 11.99
N GLN A 15 -2.54 1.69 12.98
CA GLN A 15 -2.93 1.66 14.38
C GLN A 15 -3.20 3.06 14.97
N PHE A 16 -2.41 4.06 14.60
CA PHE A 16 -2.63 5.44 15.03
C PHE A 16 -3.91 6.03 14.41
N CYS A 17 -4.16 5.81 13.11
CA CYS A 17 -5.42 6.21 12.47
C CYS A 17 -6.63 5.59 13.19
N LYS A 18 -6.53 4.29 13.53
CA LYS A 18 -7.57 3.59 14.30
C LYS A 18 -7.79 4.22 15.68
N TRP A 19 -6.73 4.54 16.41
CA TRP A 19 -6.86 5.17 17.73
C TRP A 19 -7.38 6.61 17.68
N MET A 20 -7.01 7.36 16.65
CA MET A 20 -7.49 8.73 16.45
C MET A 20 -8.89 8.80 15.86
N GLY A 21 -9.42 7.68 15.35
CA GLY A 21 -10.73 7.59 14.72
C GLY A 21 -10.83 8.38 13.40
N ARG A 22 -9.70 8.63 12.73
CA ARG A 22 -9.64 9.41 11.50
C ARG A 22 -8.36 9.10 10.71
N SER A 23 -8.40 9.33 9.40
CA SER A 23 -7.20 9.24 8.55
C SER A 23 -6.29 10.43 8.82
N VAL A 24 -4.98 10.17 8.90
CA VAL A 24 -3.94 11.19 9.09
C VAL A 24 -2.67 10.77 8.36
N ASP A 25 -1.85 11.74 7.96
CA ASP A 25 -0.50 11.49 7.48
C ASP A 25 0.55 11.84 8.54
N PHE A 26 1.68 11.12 8.49
CA PHE A 26 2.80 11.25 9.41
C PHE A 26 4.04 11.73 8.66
N LYS A 27 4.48 12.95 9.01
CA LYS A 27 5.70 13.53 8.50
C LYS A 27 6.78 13.53 9.57
N LEU A 28 7.89 12.84 9.33
CA LEU A 28 9.04 12.87 10.24
C LEU A 28 9.57 14.31 10.35
N VAL A 29 9.60 14.85 11.57
CA VAL A 29 10.11 16.21 11.84
C VAL A 29 11.36 16.22 12.70
N TYR A 30 11.62 15.15 13.45
CA TYR A 30 12.80 15.02 14.29
C TYR A 30 13.18 13.54 14.42
N ARG A 31 14.48 13.26 14.31
CA ARG A 31 15.07 11.95 14.59
C ARG A 31 16.33 12.14 15.41
N ALA A 32 16.39 11.52 16.58
CA ALA A 32 17.46 11.77 17.56
C ALA A 32 18.85 11.40 17.02
N SER A 33 18.98 10.32 16.24
CA SER A 33 20.27 9.93 15.65
C SER A 33 20.85 10.90 14.63
N THR A 34 20.00 11.67 13.94
CA THR A 34 20.41 12.62 12.90
C THR A 34 20.43 14.05 13.37
N ASP A 35 19.45 14.45 14.18
CA ASP A 35 19.28 15.84 14.63
C ASP A 35 19.99 16.11 15.97
N GLY A 36 20.17 15.09 16.82
CA GLY A 36 20.72 15.24 18.17
C GLY A 36 19.66 15.60 19.23
N MET A 37 20.00 15.43 20.51
CA MET A 37 19.02 15.34 21.62
C MET A 37 18.97 16.56 22.55
N SER A 38 19.42 17.74 22.11
CA SER A 38 19.32 18.93 22.95
C SER A 38 17.89 19.50 22.95
N PRO A 39 17.40 20.07 24.07
CA PRO A 39 16.14 20.79 24.09
C PRO A 39 16.05 21.88 23.02
N ALA A 40 17.16 22.56 22.72
CA ALA A 40 17.22 23.59 21.67
C ALA A 40 16.89 23.02 20.28
N ILE A 41 17.41 21.85 19.94
CA ILE A 41 17.14 21.19 18.65
C ILE A 41 15.70 20.67 18.61
N PHE A 42 15.21 20.11 19.72
CA PHE A 42 13.81 19.70 19.85
C PHE A 42 12.88 20.89 19.54
N HIS A 43 13.05 22.04 20.20
CA HIS A 43 12.21 23.21 19.96
C HIS A 43 12.37 23.76 18.52
N GLN A 44 13.58 23.75 17.98
CA GLN A 44 13.82 24.15 16.59
C GLN A 44 13.00 23.29 15.59
N LYS A 45 12.83 22.00 15.88
CA LYS A 45 12.23 21.02 14.96
C LYS A 45 10.75 20.77 15.22
N CYS A 46 10.32 20.79 16.48
CA CYS A 46 9.02 20.32 16.94
C CYS A 46 8.05 21.43 17.34
N ASP A 47 8.51 22.67 17.58
CA ASP A 47 7.61 23.79 17.83
C ASP A 47 6.86 24.20 16.55
N ASN A 48 5.64 24.69 16.72
CA ASN A 48 4.73 25.10 15.64
C ASN A 48 4.39 23.97 14.64
N LYS A 49 4.45 22.71 15.08
CA LYS A 49 4.04 21.53 14.29
C LYS A 49 2.60 21.08 14.58
N GLY A 50 1.98 21.61 15.64
CA GLY A 50 0.65 21.17 16.07
C GLY A 50 0.68 19.74 16.59
N ALA A 51 -0.23 18.91 16.09
CA ALA A 51 -0.36 17.52 16.53
C ALA A 51 0.90 16.70 16.20
N THR A 52 1.40 15.94 17.17
CA THR A 52 2.61 15.13 17.01
C THR A 52 2.53 13.79 17.73
N VAL A 53 3.22 12.79 17.19
CA VAL A 53 3.48 11.49 17.82
C VAL A 53 4.96 11.40 18.14
N VAL A 54 5.30 11.16 19.40
CA VAL A 54 6.66 10.91 19.88
C VAL A 54 6.83 9.41 20.12
N ILE A 55 7.79 8.78 19.43
CA ILE A 55 8.03 7.33 19.46
C ILE A 55 9.45 7.06 19.96
N GLY A 56 9.57 6.26 21.02
CA GLY A 56 10.85 5.72 21.49
C GLY A 56 10.98 4.23 21.15
N TYR A 57 12.13 3.87 20.56
CA TYR A 57 12.50 2.49 20.24
C TYR A 57 13.59 2.04 21.21
N ASN A 58 13.26 1.21 22.20
CA ASN A 58 14.26 0.80 23.21
C ASN A 58 15.12 -0.39 22.77
N THR A 59 16.19 -0.68 23.51
CA THR A 59 17.12 -1.75 23.13
C THR A 59 16.52 -3.15 23.24
N ASP A 60 15.50 -3.35 24.08
CA ASP A 60 14.84 -4.64 24.31
C ASP A 60 13.74 -4.95 23.29
N GLY A 61 13.48 -4.04 22.35
CA GLY A 61 12.44 -4.22 21.33
C GLY A 61 11.05 -3.76 21.77
N CYS A 62 10.94 -2.99 22.85
CA CYS A 62 9.73 -2.27 23.18
C CYS A 62 9.65 -0.96 22.38
N VAL A 63 8.45 -0.64 21.92
CA VAL A 63 8.16 0.61 21.19
C VAL A 63 6.99 1.29 21.87
N PHE A 64 7.21 2.46 22.43
CA PHE A 64 6.22 3.18 23.23
C PHE A 64 6.40 4.69 23.08
N GLY A 65 5.39 5.45 23.47
CA GLY A 65 5.33 6.84 23.09
C GLY A 65 4.09 7.58 23.55
N GLY A 66 3.97 8.81 23.09
CA GLY A 66 2.86 9.69 23.40
C GLY A 66 2.42 10.49 22.19
N TYR A 67 1.12 10.71 22.11
CA TYR A 67 0.49 11.60 21.15
C TYR A 67 -0.06 12.82 21.87
N THR A 68 0.09 13.98 21.24
CA THR A 68 -0.60 15.21 21.63
C THR A 68 -1.16 15.90 20.39
N SER A 69 -2.35 16.49 20.53
CA SER A 69 -2.98 17.32 19.52
C SER A 69 -2.57 18.80 19.61
N VAL A 70 -1.80 19.17 20.64
CA VAL A 70 -1.38 20.56 20.89
C VAL A 70 0.11 20.77 20.64
N ASP A 71 0.46 22.02 20.35
CA ASP A 71 1.82 22.42 20.03
C ASP A 71 2.76 22.42 21.26
N TRP A 72 4.02 22.04 21.04
CA TRP A 72 5.09 22.02 22.05
C TRP A 72 5.62 23.41 22.43
N ARG A 73 5.34 24.44 21.63
CA ARG A 73 5.79 25.81 21.89
C ARG A 73 5.18 26.35 23.19
N PRO A 74 6.01 26.79 24.15
CA PRO A 74 5.56 27.52 25.34
C PRO A 74 4.84 28.83 24.97
N ARG A 75 3.85 29.25 25.76
CA ARG A 75 3.09 30.49 25.50
C ARG A 75 3.78 31.72 26.06
N THR A 76 4.50 31.58 27.17
CA THR A 76 5.24 32.66 27.81
C THR A 76 6.73 32.60 27.48
N LEU A 77 7.37 33.76 27.56
CA LEU A 77 8.81 33.91 27.36
C LEU A 77 9.55 33.56 28.66
N GLY A 78 10.61 32.76 28.53
CA GLY A 78 11.48 32.33 29.64
C GLY A 78 11.32 30.85 30.01
N ASP A 79 12.05 30.40 31.03
CA ASP A 79 12.13 28.98 31.44
C ASP A 79 10.96 28.54 32.35
N GLN A 80 9.78 29.12 32.14
CA GLN A 80 8.59 28.78 32.91
C GLN A 80 7.99 27.46 32.42
N VAL A 81 7.60 26.64 33.39
CA VAL A 81 6.98 25.34 33.14
C VAL A 81 5.47 25.52 33.02
N GLU A 82 4.93 25.24 31.83
CA GLU A 82 3.51 25.44 31.53
C GLU A 82 2.79 24.11 31.29
N PRO A 83 1.76 23.75 32.08
CA PRO A 83 0.87 22.66 31.74
C PRO A 83 -0.01 23.05 30.56
N ARG A 84 -0.31 22.09 29.69
CA ARG A 84 -1.16 22.28 28.51
C ARG A 84 -2.36 21.36 28.56
N HIS A 85 -3.49 21.96 28.24
CA HIS A 85 -4.75 21.26 28.10
C HIS A 85 -4.83 20.51 26.76
N ASP A 86 -5.06 19.20 26.78
CA ASP A 86 -5.31 18.39 25.59
C ASP A 86 -6.17 17.16 25.93
N GLU A 87 -7.43 17.15 25.48
CA GLU A 87 -8.37 16.04 25.67
C GLU A 87 -8.10 14.86 24.74
N LYS A 88 -7.35 15.08 23.65
CA LYS A 88 -7.05 14.05 22.65
C LYS A 88 -5.71 13.36 22.93
N ALA A 89 -4.97 13.80 23.94
CA ALA A 89 -3.67 13.22 24.26
C ALA A 89 -3.81 11.77 24.75
N PHE A 90 -2.83 10.95 24.40
CA PHE A 90 -2.73 9.59 24.92
C PHE A 90 -1.29 9.12 24.94
N LEU A 91 -0.97 8.22 25.86
CA LEU A 91 0.25 7.41 25.78
C LEU A 91 -0.05 6.11 25.05
N PHE A 92 0.97 5.44 24.55
CA PHE A 92 0.80 4.17 23.86
C PHE A 92 2.00 3.24 24.03
N SER A 93 1.71 1.96 23.79
CA SER A 93 2.69 0.90 23.55
C SER A 93 2.33 0.23 22.23
N LEU A 94 3.28 0.09 21.31
CA LEU A 94 3.11 -0.60 20.03
C LEU A 94 3.75 -1.99 20.05
N LYS A 95 4.90 -2.14 20.71
CA LYS A 95 5.61 -3.40 20.87
C LYS A 95 6.08 -3.59 22.30
N TYR A 96 6.08 -4.84 22.76
CA TYR A 96 6.72 -5.28 24.00
C TYR A 96 7.64 -6.45 23.66
N MET A 97 8.94 -6.30 23.92
CA MET A 97 9.94 -7.34 23.61
C MET A 97 9.86 -7.87 22.15
N ASN A 98 9.76 -6.98 21.17
CA ASN A 98 9.57 -7.24 19.74
C ASN A 98 8.20 -7.81 19.32
N GLU A 99 7.34 -8.20 20.26
CA GLU A 99 5.98 -8.64 19.96
C GLU A 99 5.06 -7.45 19.73
N TYR A 100 4.25 -7.50 18.67
CA TYR A 100 3.29 -6.46 18.34
C TYR A 100 2.04 -6.59 19.22
N CYS A 101 1.86 -5.65 20.16
CA CYS A 101 0.79 -5.68 21.16
C CYS A 101 0.28 -4.25 21.45
N PRO A 102 -0.42 -3.63 20.48
CA PRO A 102 -0.78 -2.22 20.56
C PRO A 102 -1.76 -1.93 21.71
N ARG A 103 -1.43 -0.94 22.53
CA ARG A 103 -2.25 -0.42 23.63
C ARG A 103 -2.21 1.10 23.66
N ILE A 104 -3.33 1.70 24.04
CA ILE A 104 -3.49 3.14 24.24
C ILE A 104 -3.87 3.41 25.70
N PHE A 105 -3.35 4.50 26.25
CA PHE A 105 -3.58 4.98 27.60
C PHE A 105 -4.13 6.41 27.48
N PRO A 106 -5.46 6.60 27.45
CA PRO A 106 -6.07 7.90 27.26
C PRO A 106 -5.75 8.86 28.41
N VAL A 107 -5.69 10.16 28.12
CA VAL A 107 -5.59 11.17 29.17
C VAL A 107 -6.86 11.18 30.02
N LYS A 108 -6.72 11.20 31.35
CA LYS A 108 -7.85 11.37 32.28
C LYS A 108 -7.88 12.74 32.94
N ASN A 109 -6.74 13.43 32.99
CA ASN A 109 -6.64 14.82 33.43
C ASN A 109 -6.10 15.70 32.29
N PRO A 110 -6.95 16.17 31.37
CA PRO A 110 -6.53 16.84 30.16
C PRO A 110 -5.78 18.14 30.43
N GLY A 111 -6.06 18.85 31.53
CA GLY A 111 -5.38 20.09 31.90
C GLY A 111 -3.89 19.96 32.19
N LEU A 112 -3.41 18.73 32.40
CA LEU A 112 -2.00 18.40 32.66
C LEU A 112 -1.45 17.42 31.61
N ALA A 113 -2.05 17.35 30.41
CA ALA A 113 -1.72 16.36 29.40
C ALA A 113 -0.25 16.42 29.00
N ILE A 114 0.26 17.61 28.65
CA ILE A 114 1.68 17.82 28.40
C ILE A 114 2.20 19.02 29.20
N VAL A 115 3.53 19.10 29.31
CA VAL A 115 4.23 20.26 29.86
C VAL A 115 5.13 20.84 28.79
N THR A 116 5.07 22.16 28.62
CA THR A 116 5.92 22.92 27.71
C THR A 116 6.85 23.83 28.51
N CYS A 117 8.14 23.82 28.18
CA CYS A 117 9.17 24.69 28.74
C CYS A 117 10.34 24.72 27.75
N THR A 118 10.98 25.88 27.57
CA THR A 118 12.12 26.12 26.66
C THR A 118 13.33 25.21 26.90
N THR A 119 13.44 24.66 28.11
CA THR A 119 14.55 23.78 28.52
C THR A 119 14.15 22.31 28.56
N TYR A 120 12.87 21.99 28.33
CA TYR A 120 12.36 20.62 28.32
C TYR A 120 12.11 20.15 26.90
N THR A 121 12.18 18.84 26.71
CA THR A 121 11.76 18.17 25.48
C THR A 121 10.32 17.69 25.64
N ALA A 122 9.89 16.69 24.86
CA ALA A 122 8.57 16.08 25.03
C ALA A 122 8.35 15.49 26.44
N VAL A 123 7.44 16.10 27.20
CA VAL A 123 7.00 15.67 28.54
C VAL A 123 5.50 15.49 28.55
N PHE A 124 5.04 14.27 28.86
CA PHE A 124 3.62 13.93 29.02
C PHE A 124 3.29 13.76 30.51
N GLY A 125 2.23 14.43 30.96
CA GLY A 125 1.84 14.53 32.35
C GLY A 125 2.41 15.77 33.04
N SER A 126 2.68 15.67 34.34
CA SER A 126 3.15 16.82 35.14
C SER A 126 4.68 17.01 35.09
N ALA A 127 5.14 18.22 35.43
CA ALA A 127 6.57 18.54 35.43
C ALA A 127 7.37 17.86 36.55
N CYS A 128 6.73 17.63 37.71
CA CYS A 128 7.37 17.06 38.90
C CYS A 128 7.29 15.53 38.94
N ALA A 129 6.23 14.96 38.36
CA ALA A 129 6.00 13.53 38.25
C ALA A 129 5.31 13.27 36.89
N PRO A 130 6.06 13.23 35.78
CA PRO A 130 5.49 12.94 34.48
C PRO A 130 5.04 11.47 34.44
N ASP A 131 4.00 11.19 33.66
CA ASP A 131 3.63 9.82 33.36
C ASP A 131 4.62 9.23 32.35
N MET A 132 5.17 10.06 31.44
CA MET A 132 6.19 9.62 30.49
C MET A 132 7.07 10.78 30.01
N ARG A 133 8.37 10.48 29.89
CA ARG A 133 9.38 11.37 29.29
C ARG A 133 10.39 10.53 28.52
N ILE A 134 10.49 10.73 27.21
CA ILE A 134 11.34 9.93 26.31
C ILE A 134 12.68 10.61 26.02
N LEU A 135 12.71 11.95 26.05
CA LEU A 135 13.91 12.74 25.76
C LEU A 135 14.48 13.41 27.03
N PRO A 136 15.82 13.43 27.21
CA PRO A 136 16.48 13.98 28.39
C PRO A 136 16.45 15.52 28.42
N SER A 137 16.47 16.10 29.64
CA SER A 137 16.68 17.56 29.82
C SER A 137 18.13 17.97 29.54
N SER A 138 19.06 17.01 29.47
CA SER A 138 20.50 17.24 29.36
C SER A 138 21.09 16.51 28.16
N VAL A 139 22.24 17.01 27.69
CA VAL A 139 23.00 16.39 26.59
C VAL A 139 23.42 14.98 27.02
N VAL A 140 22.97 13.97 26.28
CA VAL A 140 23.33 12.56 26.51
C VAL A 140 24.40 12.13 25.50
N ASN A 141 25.48 11.53 26.01
CA ASN A 141 26.48 10.83 25.21
C ASN A 141 25.96 9.45 24.81
N LYS A 142 26.28 9.00 23.60
CA LYS A 142 26.05 7.60 23.20
C LYS A 142 26.93 6.67 24.02
N ASP A 143 26.43 5.47 24.33
CA ASP A 143 27.26 4.41 24.92
C ASP A 143 28.31 3.89 23.91
N THR A 144 29.18 2.99 24.34
CA THR A 144 30.22 2.39 23.48
C THR A 144 29.67 1.62 22.27
N ASN A 145 28.38 1.27 22.30
CA ASN A 145 27.67 0.56 21.25
C ASN A 145 26.85 1.51 20.35
N GLY A 146 26.94 2.83 20.56
CA GLY A 146 26.21 3.83 19.80
C GLY A 146 24.76 4.04 20.22
N ASN A 147 24.28 3.39 21.29
CA ASN A 147 22.93 3.57 21.81
C ASN A 147 22.83 4.84 22.66
N PHE A 148 21.62 5.38 22.79
CA PHE A 148 21.36 6.55 23.63
C PHE A 148 21.22 6.12 25.10
N ALA A 149 22.23 6.45 25.92
CA ALA A 149 22.21 6.16 27.36
C ALA A 149 21.32 7.17 28.09
N ALA A 150 20.04 6.85 28.29
CA ALA A 150 19.14 7.70 29.05
C ALA A 150 19.50 7.69 30.54
N ASN A 151 20.44 8.54 30.96
CA ASN A 151 20.67 8.82 32.37
C ASN A 151 19.51 9.64 32.91
N PHE A 152 18.49 8.97 33.45
CA PHE A 152 17.48 9.62 34.27
C PHE A 152 17.62 9.18 35.73
N ASN A 153 17.86 10.19 36.55
CA ASN A 153 17.61 10.13 37.98
C ASN A 153 16.15 9.71 38.19
N VAL A 154 15.92 8.70 39.02
CA VAL A 154 14.64 8.02 39.24
C VAL A 154 13.69 8.92 40.03
N GLY A 155 13.25 10.02 39.41
CA GLY A 155 12.16 10.86 39.93
C GLY A 155 10.83 10.19 39.60
N LEU A 156 10.29 9.46 40.58
CA LEU A 156 8.93 8.89 40.65
C LEU A 156 8.03 9.12 39.42
N PHE A 157 8.16 8.27 38.38
CA PHE A 157 7.11 8.12 37.35
C PHE A 157 5.90 7.46 38.03
N LYS A 158 4.89 8.26 38.35
CA LYS A 158 3.59 7.68 38.72
C LYS A 158 2.76 7.50 37.46
N PHE A 159 3.19 6.56 36.62
CA PHE A 159 2.40 6.16 35.45
C PHE A 159 0.99 5.76 35.89
N GLY A 160 -0.01 6.40 35.29
CA GLY A 160 -1.38 6.30 35.78
C GLY A 160 -1.84 7.51 36.59
N THR A 161 -1.10 8.62 36.64
CA THR A 161 -1.51 9.83 37.39
C THR A 161 -2.32 10.77 36.51
N ILE A 162 -1.81 11.10 35.33
CA ILE A 162 -2.48 11.99 34.37
C ILE A 162 -3.14 11.20 33.24
N TYR A 163 -2.57 10.05 32.90
CA TYR A 163 -3.12 9.11 31.92
C TYR A 163 -3.76 7.92 32.63
N ASP A 164 -4.77 7.31 32.02
CA ASP A 164 -5.32 6.05 32.52
C ASP A 164 -4.45 4.89 32.04
N ASN A 165 -3.76 4.25 32.99
CA ASN A 165 -2.88 3.12 32.70
C ASN A 165 -3.63 1.79 32.58
N GLY A 166 -4.94 1.74 32.86
CA GLY A 166 -5.74 0.52 32.80
C GLY A 166 -5.22 -0.62 33.68
N GLY A 167 -4.50 -0.30 34.77
CA GLY A 167 -3.86 -1.27 35.65
C GLY A 167 -2.53 -1.83 35.14
N VAL A 168 -2.01 -1.33 34.00
CA VAL A 168 -0.71 -1.72 33.45
C VAL A 168 0.40 -0.93 34.13
N THR A 169 1.51 -1.60 34.44
CA THR A 169 2.70 -0.99 35.04
C THR A 169 3.69 -0.50 33.97
N MET A 170 4.62 0.38 34.35
CA MET A 170 5.67 0.81 33.42
C MET A 170 6.57 -0.31 32.96
N GLN A 171 6.83 -1.29 33.82
CA GLN A 171 7.58 -2.49 33.46
C GLN A 171 6.93 -3.22 32.28
N GLN A 172 5.60 -3.34 32.25
CA GLN A 172 4.86 -4.01 31.19
C GLN A 172 4.76 -3.21 29.89
N VAL A 173 5.29 -1.98 29.86
CA VAL A 173 5.34 -1.13 28.66
C VAL A 173 6.78 -0.96 28.17
N THR A 174 7.71 -0.67 29.09
CA THR A 174 9.08 -0.29 28.77
C THR A 174 10.11 -1.37 29.08
N ASN A 175 9.70 -2.49 29.69
CA ASN A 175 10.60 -3.46 30.32
C ASN A 175 11.52 -2.83 31.39
N ASN A 176 11.09 -1.70 31.99
CA ASN A 176 11.92 -0.83 32.83
C ASN A 176 13.22 -0.37 32.14
N ASN A 177 13.27 -0.43 30.80
CA ASN A 177 14.42 -0.06 30.02
C ASN A 177 14.12 1.19 29.19
N PHE A 178 14.85 2.26 29.52
CA PHE A 178 14.77 3.56 28.87
C PHE A 178 16.00 3.85 28.00
N VAL A 179 16.86 2.86 27.75
CA VAL A 179 17.94 2.98 26.77
C VAL A 179 17.34 2.84 25.38
N PHE A 180 17.41 3.92 24.59
CA PHE A 180 16.81 3.99 23.28
C PHE A 180 17.84 3.71 22.18
N LYS A 181 17.43 2.94 21.16
CA LYS A 181 18.10 2.82 19.86
C LYS A 181 17.79 4.03 18.99
N GLU A 182 16.56 4.53 19.06
CA GLU A 182 16.10 5.69 18.30
C GLU A 182 14.93 6.39 19.00
N VAL A 183 14.81 7.70 18.78
CA VAL A 183 13.61 8.47 19.10
C VAL A 183 13.21 9.28 17.89
N GLU A 184 11.96 9.12 17.47
CA GLU A 184 11.39 9.80 16.31
C GLU A 184 10.17 10.61 16.72
N ILE A 185 9.98 11.75 16.07
CA ILE A 185 8.79 12.58 16.23
C ILE A 185 8.20 12.84 14.87
N TYR A 186 6.92 12.50 14.74
CA TYR A 186 6.14 12.68 13.53
C TYR A 186 5.09 13.76 13.75
N GLN A 187 5.05 14.75 12.87
CA GLN A 187 3.93 15.66 12.75
C GLN A 187 2.74 14.89 12.16
N VAL A 188 1.58 15.05 12.80
CA VAL A 188 0.31 14.47 12.38
C VAL A 188 -0.47 15.51 11.59
N ASN A 189 -0.64 15.25 10.31
CA ASN A 189 -1.37 16.13 9.40
C ASN A 189 -2.69 15.51 9.00
N ASP A 190 -3.70 16.35 8.78
CA ASP A 190 -4.89 15.94 8.06
C ASP A 190 -4.51 15.48 6.64
N PRO A 191 -5.11 14.40 6.11
CA PRO A 191 -4.93 14.04 4.72
C PRO A 191 -5.39 15.22 3.87
N VAL A 192 -4.50 15.73 3.03
CA VAL A 192 -4.84 16.83 2.14
C VAL A 192 -5.64 16.25 0.99
N SER A 193 -6.97 16.36 1.04
CA SER A 193 -7.78 16.21 -0.16
C SER A 193 -7.36 17.29 -1.15
N LEU A 194 -7.00 16.88 -2.36
CA LEU A 194 -6.54 17.81 -3.39
C LEU A 194 -7.72 18.67 -3.87
N ASP A 195 -7.53 19.97 -4.03
CA ASP A 195 -8.57 20.86 -4.59
C ASP A 195 -8.94 20.49 -6.04
N LYS A 196 -8.03 19.82 -6.75
CA LYS A 196 -8.20 19.34 -8.13
C LYS A 196 -7.81 17.87 -8.20
N PRO A 197 -8.48 17.07 -9.05
CA PRO A 197 -8.16 15.67 -9.15
C PRO A 197 -6.76 15.49 -9.75
N TRP A 198 -5.97 14.55 -9.23
CA TRP A 198 -4.60 14.28 -9.70
C TRP A 198 -4.56 13.56 -11.06
N ARG A 199 -5.72 13.13 -11.56
CA ARG A 199 -5.96 12.62 -12.90
C ARG A 199 -7.35 13.08 -13.35
N GLU A 200 -7.48 13.45 -14.62
CA GLU A 200 -8.78 13.86 -15.17
C GLU A 200 -9.84 12.79 -14.95
N ASP A 201 -10.92 13.17 -14.26
CA ASP A 201 -12.11 12.34 -14.11
C ASP A 201 -13.04 12.57 -15.30
N ASN A 202 -12.97 11.69 -16.29
CA ASN A 202 -13.85 11.77 -17.43
C ASN A 202 -15.23 11.23 -17.04
N LYS A 203 -16.07 12.05 -16.38
CA LYS A 203 -17.42 11.77 -15.81
C LYS A 203 -18.48 11.21 -16.79
N GLY A 204 -18.07 10.54 -17.86
CA GLY A 204 -18.93 9.82 -18.78
C GLY A 204 -19.76 8.75 -18.08
N ASN A 205 -20.93 8.46 -18.62
CA ASN A 205 -21.89 7.52 -18.04
C ASN A 205 -21.33 6.08 -18.00
N THR A 206 -21.37 5.44 -16.82
CA THR A 206 -20.89 4.07 -16.59
C THR A 206 -21.57 3.05 -17.50
N ALA A 207 -22.86 3.21 -17.78
CA ALA A 207 -23.60 2.35 -18.70
C ALA A 207 -23.13 2.51 -20.15
N THR A 208 -22.80 3.72 -20.58
CA THR A 208 -22.22 3.97 -21.90
C THR A 208 -20.86 3.32 -22.03
N LEU A 209 -20.01 3.44 -21.00
CA LEU A 209 -18.70 2.79 -20.96
C LEU A 209 -18.82 1.26 -21.01
N LYS A 210 -19.73 0.69 -20.22
CA LYS A 210 -20.03 -0.75 -20.26
C LYS A 210 -20.42 -1.17 -21.68
N LYS A 211 -21.36 -0.46 -22.30
CA LYS A 211 -21.82 -0.75 -23.66
C LYS A 211 -20.68 -0.68 -24.69
N MET A 212 -19.81 0.33 -24.62
CA MET A 212 -18.64 0.43 -25.50
C MET A 212 -17.72 -0.79 -25.39
N ILE A 213 -17.57 -1.37 -24.19
CA ILE A 213 -16.77 -2.58 -23.98
C ILE A 213 -17.52 -3.84 -24.41
N GLU A 214 -18.85 -3.87 -24.31
CA GLU A 214 -19.67 -4.97 -24.84
C GLU A 214 -19.64 -5.03 -26.37
N ASP A 215 -19.65 -3.88 -27.02
CA ASP A 215 -19.58 -3.71 -28.48
C ASP A 215 -18.15 -3.82 -29.03
N TYR A 216 -17.14 -3.92 -28.16
CA TYR A 216 -15.73 -4.01 -28.53
C TYR A 216 -15.46 -5.17 -29.50
N CYS A 217 -14.65 -4.88 -30.52
CA CYS A 217 -14.16 -5.84 -31.50
C CYS A 217 -12.64 -5.67 -31.67
N PRO A 218 -11.84 -6.75 -31.62
CA PRO A 218 -10.44 -6.71 -31.97
C PRO A 218 -10.22 -6.15 -33.38
N VAL A 219 -9.07 -5.53 -33.61
CA VAL A 219 -8.67 -4.91 -34.88
C VAL A 219 -8.90 -5.86 -36.07
N GLU A 220 -9.66 -5.38 -37.06
CA GLU A 220 -9.96 -6.11 -38.28
C GLU A 220 -8.68 -6.43 -39.09
N GLY A 221 -8.69 -7.54 -39.83
CA GLY A 221 -7.54 -7.97 -40.63
C GLY A 221 -6.50 -8.82 -39.88
N THR A 222 -6.50 -8.80 -38.54
CA THR A 222 -5.56 -9.60 -37.73
C THR A 222 -5.92 -11.09 -37.62
N GLY A 223 -7.19 -11.43 -37.88
CA GLY A 223 -7.77 -12.75 -37.60
C GLY A 223 -7.99 -13.04 -36.10
N VAL A 224 -7.76 -12.07 -35.21
CA VAL A 224 -8.00 -12.21 -33.78
C VAL A 224 -9.50 -12.12 -33.48
N LYS A 225 -10.04 -13.15 -32.81
CA LYS A 225 -11.46 -13.20 -32.43
C LYS A 225 -11.69 -12.64 -31.04
N GLN A 226 -10.72 -12.81 -30.14
CA GLN A 226 -10.79 -12.30 -28.78
C GLN A 226 -9.41 -11.83 -28.29
N SER A 227 -9.31 -10.59 -27.82
CA SER A 227 -8.06 -10.08 -27.23
C SER A 227 -7.81 -10.73 -25.86
N ARG A 228 -6.56 -11.12 -25.59
CA ARG A 228 -6.15 -11.78 -24.34
C ARG A 228 -5.29 -10.86 -23.49
N ILE A 229 -5.74 -10.58 -22.28
CA ILE A 229 -5.02 -9.76 -21.30
C ILE A 229 -4.49 -10.67 -20.20
N LEU A 230 -3.18 -10.68 -19.98
CA LEU A 230 -2.54 -11.50 -18.93
C LEU A 230 -2.47 -10.74 -17.60
N LEU A 231 -2.99 -11.33 -16.53
CA LEU A 231 -2.91 -10.78 -15.18
C LEU A 231 -1.73 -11.42 -14.43
N VAL A 232 -0.74 -10.61 -14.04
CA VAL A 232 0.46 -11.09 -13.34
C VAL A 232 0.65 -10.31 -12.04
N GLY A 233 0.92 -10.99 -10.92
CA GLY A 233 1.03 -10.35 -9.62
C GLY A 233 1.25 -11.34 -8.49
N SER A 234 1.65 -10.87 -7.32
CA SER A 234 1.87 -11.71 -6.12
C SER A 234 0.59 -12.39 -5.65
N VAL A 235 0.75 -13.35 -4.73
CA VAL A 235 -0.38 -13.95 -4.00
C VAL A 235 -1.14 -12.85 -3.26
N GLY A 236 -2.47 -12.90 -3.27
CA GLY A 236 -3.30 -11.90 -2.59
C GLY A 236 -3.36 -10.52 -3.24
N ALA A 237 -2.67 -10.28 -4.37
CA ALA A 237 -2.70 -9.01 -5.08
C ALA A 237 -4.07 -8.66 -5.72
N GLY A 238 -5.01 -9.62 -5.78
CA GLY A 238 -6.36 -9.37 -6.31
C GLY A 238 -6.55 -9.68 -7.80
N LYS A 239 -5.70 -10.51 -8.41
CA LYS A 239 -5.86 -10.95 -9.83
C LYS A 239 -7.22 -11.62 -10.08
N SER A 240 -7.51 -12.70 -9.35
CA SER A 240 -8.76 -13.44 -9.45
C SER A 240 -9.97 -12.60 -8.98
N SER A 241 -9.77 -11.70 -8.02
CA SER A 241 -10.80 -10.75 -7.57
C SER A 241 -11.17 -9.74 -8.66
N PHE A 242 -10.20 -9.28 -9.46
CA PHE A 242 -10.45 -8.42 -10.61
C PHE A 242 -11.25 -9.16 -11.69
N VAL A 243 -10.95 -10.44 -11.94
CA VAL A 243 -11.75 -11.29 -12.84
C VAL A 243 -13.19 -11.44 -12.35
N ASN A 244 -13.41 -11.67 -11.05
CA ASN A 244 -14.75 -11.76 -10.47
C ASN A 244 -15.50 -10.42 -10.54
N THR A 245 -14.79 -9.31 -10.32
CA THR A 245 -15.33 -7.96 -10.47
C THR A 245 -15.85 -7.75 -11.89
N MET A 246 -15.05 -8.05 -12.90
CA MET A 246 -15.46 -7.95 -14.30
C MET A 246 -16.64 -8.86 -14.65
N ASN A 247 -16.61 -10.12 -14.20
CA ASN A 247 -17.74 -11.02 -14.42
C ASN A 247 -19.03 -10.50 -13.80
N SER A 248 -18.96 -9.92 -12.61
CA SER A 248 -20.13 -9.38 -11.91
C SER A 248 -20.73 -8.19 -12.66
N ILE A 249 -19.87 -7.28 -13.14
CA ILE A 249 -20.28 -6.10 -13.93
C ILE A 249 -21.05 -6.51 -15.20
N PHE A 250 -20.50 -7.43 -16.00
CA PHE A 250 -21.12 -7.83 -17.26
C PHE A 250 -22.36 -8.71 -17.09
N ARG A 251 -22.47 -9.43 -15.97
CA ARG A 251 -23.67 -10.23 -15.63
C ARG A 251 -24.77 -9.45 -14.92
N GLY A 252 -24.46 -8.26 -14.39
CA GLY A 252 -25.43 -7.45 -13.65
C GLY A 252 -25.72 -7.93 -12.22
N HIS A 253 -24.96 -8.88 -11.69
CA HIS A 253 -25.10 -9.36 -10.32
C HIS A 253 -23.77 -9.91 -9.78
N MET A 254 -23.61 -9.98 -8.46
CA MET A 254 -22.41 -10.53 -7.83
C MET A 254 -22.16 -11.99 -8.26
N THR A 255 -20.91 -12.30 -8.62
CA THR A 255 -20.48 -13.66 -9.01
C THR A 255 -19.09 -14.01 -8.53
N CYS A 256 -18.89 -15.29 -8.19
CA CYS A 256 -17.59 -15.85 -7.81
C CYS A 256 -17.26 -17.04 -8.72
N ARG A 257 -16.59 -16.78 -9.85
CA ARG A 257 -16.17 -17.82 -10.82
C ARG A 257 -14.69 -18.15 -10.73
N ALA A 258 -13.85 -17.21 -10.35
CA ALA A 258 -12.45 -17.43 -10.02
C ALA A 258 -12.31 -17.69 -8.52
N SER A 259 -11.45 -18.64 -8.15
CA SER A 259 -11.20 -18.97 -6.73
C SER A 259 -10.48 -17.82 -6.04
N THR A 260 -11.16 -17.18 -5.09
CA THR A 260 -10.66 -16.04 -4.29
C THR A 260 -10.68 -16.39 -2.81
N GLY A 261 -9.67 -15.93 -2.06
CA GLY A 261 -9.55 -16.15 -0.62
C GLY A 261 -8.16 -15.78 -0.09
N SER A 262 -8.02 -15.72 1.23
CA SER A 262 -6.75 -15.49 1.91
C SER A 262 -6.10 -16.83 2.26
N ALA A 263 -4.94 -17.12 1.68
CA ALA A 263 -4.15 -18.31 1.97
C ALA A 263 -2.67 -17.98 1.93
N GLU A 264 -1.84 -18.73 2.68
CA GLU A 264 -0.38 -18.59 2.67
C GLU A 264 0.23 -18.91 1.31
N ASN A 265 -0.41 -19.78 0.52
CA ASN A 265 0.00 -20.17 -0.83
C ASN A 265 -1.07 -19.79 -1.86
N SER A 266 -0.68 -19.65 -3.14
CA SER A 266 -1.60 -19.33 -4.24
C SER A 266 -2.76 -20.31 -4.34
N LEU A 267 -3.98 -19.79 -4.20
CA LEU A 267 -5.23 -20.51 -4.47
C LEU A 267 -5.40 -20.83 -5.96
N THR A 268 -4.93 -19.95 -6.84
CA THR A 268 -4.89 -20.17 -8.28
C THR A 268 -3.67 -21.02 -8.61
N THR A 269 -3.87 -22.33 -8.80
CA THR A 269 -2.81 -23.28 -9.19
C THR A 269 -2.72 -23.51 -10.69
N LYS A 270 -3.73 -23.03 -11.45
CA LYS A 270 -3.87 -23.26 -12.89
C LYS A 270 -3.88 -21.97 -13.68
N PHE A 271 -3.30 -21.99 -14.86
CA PHE A 271 -3.51 -20.98 -15.88
C PHE A 271 -4.97 -21.04 -16.37
N ARG A 272 -5.67 -19.90 -16.33
CA ARG A 272 -7.10 -19.81 -16.65
C ARG A 272 -7.36 -18.66 -17.60
N CYS A 273 -7.86 -18.92 -18.79
CA CYS A 273 -8.32 -17.92 -19.74
C CYS A 273 -9.83 -17.69 -19.59
N HIS A 274 -10.23 -16.80 -18.70
CA HIS A 274 -11.63 -16.56 -18.39
C HIS A 274 -12.38 -15.93 -19.57
N GLN A 275 -13.42 -16.62 -20.04
CA GLN A 275 -14.35 -16.12 -21.04
C GLN A 275 -15.50 -15.37 -20.33
N LEU A 276 -15.56 -14.06 -20.54
CA LEU A 276 -16.63 -13.22 -20.00
C LEU A 276 -17.84 -13.23 -20.92
N ARG A 277 -19.02 -13.06 -20.32
CA ARG A 277 -20.32 -13.06 -20.99
C ARG A 277 -21.20 -11.98 -20.39
N ASN A 278 -21.96 -11.30 -21.22
CA ASN A 278 -23.18 -10.63 -20.78
C ASN A 278 -24.37 -11.60 -20.95
N ASP A 279 -25.59 -11.15 -20.68
CA ASP A 279 -26.77 -12.01 -20.69
C ASP A 279 -27.03 -12.73 -22.02
N SER A 280 -26.52 -12.16 -23.14
CA SER A 280 -26.83 -12.65 -24.48
C SER A 280 -25.62 -13.23 -25.22
N ASN A 281 -24.41 -12.69 -24.98
CA ASN A 281 -23.26 -12.90 -25.85
C ASN A 281 -21.95 -13.14 -25.08
N VAL A 282 -21.03 -13.81 -25.78
CA VAL A 282 -19.63 -13.90 -25.37
C VAL A 282 -18.92 -12.62 -25.74
N LEU A 283 -18.21 -12.00 -24.79
CA LEU A 283 -17.45 -10.79 -25.04
C LEU A 283 -16.19 -11.09 -25.86
N LYS A 284 -15.73 -10.14 -26.68
CA LYS A 284 -14.57 -10.34 -27.57
C LYS A 284 -13.21 -10.10 -26.89
N PHE A 285 -13.12 -10.42 -25.60
CA PHE A 285 -11.86 -10.42 -24.86
C PHE A 285 -11.84 -11.53 -23.80
N ARG A 286 -10.64 -11.83 -23.29
CA ARG A 286 -10.40 -12.78 -22.21
C ARG A 286 -9.42 -12.21 -21.19
N LEU A 287 -9.68 -12.51 -19.93
CA LEU A 287 -8.74 -12.26 -18.84
C LEU A 287 -8.03 -13.57 -18.49
N CYS A 288 -6.71 -13.58 -18.68
CA CYS A 288 -5.85 -14.72 -18.45
C CYS A 288 -5.25 -14.61 -17.03
N ASP A 289 -5.79 -15.36 -16.09
CA ASP A 289 -5.34 -15.39 -14.69
C ASP A 289 -4.23 -16.42 -14.52
N THR A 290 -3.21 -16.07 -13.73
CA THR A 290 -2.04 -16.90 -13.47
C THR A 290 -1.91 -17.22 -11.99
N ARG A 291 -1.08 -18.23 -11.67
CA ARG A 291 -0.59 -18.44 -10.31
C ARG A 291 0.09 -17.16 -9.79
N GLY A 292 0.00 -16.92 -8.48
CA GLY A 292 0.67 -15.78 -7.86
C GLY A 292 2.19 -15.91 -7.94
N LEU A 293 2.87 -14.77 -8.04
CA LEU A 293 4.32 -14.72 -7.87
C LEU A 293 4.66 -14.98 -6.39
N GLU A 294 5.48 -16.00 -6.13
CA GLU A 294 5.93 -16.47 -4.81
C GLU A 294 7.45 -16.64 -4.83
N ASP A 295 8.14 -16.55 -3.69
CA ASP A 295 9.60 -16.64 -3.63
C ASP A 295 10.13 -18.02 -4.07
N THR A 296 9.58 -19.11 -3.53
CA THR A 296 10.12 -20.47 -3.67
C THR A 296 9.41 -21.35 -4.72
N HIS A 297 8.14 -21.07 -5.05
CA HIS A 297 7.32 -21.89 -5.96
C HIS A 297 6.54 -21.05 -7.00
N GLY A 298 7.18 -19.97 -7.46
CA GLY A 298 6.64 -19.08 -8.50
C GLY A 298 6.65 -19.70 -9.90
N ILE A 299 6.05 -18.99 -10.86
CA ILE A 299 6.02 -19.39 -12.28
C ILE A 299 7.44 -19.36 -12.86
N ASP A 300 7.83 -20.43 -13.55
CA ASP A 300 9.13 -20.54 -14.23
C ASP A 300 9.24 -19.53 -15.40
N PRO A 301 10.41 -18.95 -15.69
CA PRO A 301 10.61 -18.08 -16.86
C PRO A 301 10.22 -18.72 -18.20
N GLY A 302 10.45 -20.03 -18.35
CA GLY A 302 10.06 -20.79 -19.53
C GLY A 302 8.54 -20.91 -19.67
N ASP A 303 7.84 -21.12 -18.55
CA ASP A 303 6.37 -21.09 -18.53
C ASP A 303 5.82 -19.72 -18.89
N LEU A 304 6.40 -18.63 -18.36
CA LEU A 304 6.00 -17.26 -18.72
C LEU A 304 6.19 -16.98 -20.21
N THR A 305 7.29 -17.43 -20.78
CA THR A 305 7.58 -17.33 -22.22
C THR A 305 6.49 -18.06 -23.02
N ALA A 306 6.19 -19.31 -22.66
CA ALA A 306 5.17 -20.11 -23.33
C ALA A 306 3.76 -19.51 -23.18
N VAL A 307 3.43 -18.92 -22.02
CA VAL A 307 2.15 -18.22 -21.80
C VAL A 307 2.04 -17.01 -22.73
N LEU A 308 3.07 -16.16 -22.80
CA LEU A 308 3.07 -14.97 -23.66
C LEU A 308 2.93 -15.34 -25.15
N ASP A 309 3.59 -16.43 -25.56
CA ASP A 309 3.56 -16.92 -26.93
C ASP A 309 2.30 -17.72 -27.28
N GLY A 310 1.37 -17.92 -26.34
CA GLY A 310 0.11 -18.64 -26.57
C GLY A 310 0.28 -20.17 -26.66
N GLN A 311 1.39 -20.70 -26.16
CA GLN A 311 1.74 -22.12 -26.22
C GLN A 311 1.12 -22.94 -25.08
N VAL A 312 0.64 -22.27 -24.03
CA VAL A 312 0.05 -22.89 -22.85
C VAL A 312 -1.47 -23.04 -23.02
N PRO A 313 -2.03 -24.26 -22.90
CA PRO A 313 -3.47 -24.48 -22.98
C PRO A 313 -4.20 -23.96 -21.74
N ASP A 314 -5.49 -23.63 -21.89
CA ASP A 314 -6.35 -23.30 -20.74
C ASP A 314 -6.40 -24.49 -19.76
N LEU A 315 -6.50 -24.19 -18.46
CA LEU A 315 -6.47 -25.14 -17.35
C LEU A 315 -5.12 -25.83 -17.10
N TYR A 316 -4.04 -25.40 -17.76
CA TYR A 316 -2.69 -25.89 -17.49
C TYR A 316 -2.32 -25.68 -16.02
N THR A 317 -1.74 -26.70 -15.38
CA THR A 317 -1.28 -26.63 -13.99
C THR A 317 0.24 -26.46 -14.02
N PHE A 318 0.72 -25.33 -13.49
CA PHE A 318 2.16 -25.04 -13.47
C PHE A 318 2.91 -26.06 -12.61
N ASN A 319 4.01 -26.57 -13.14
CA ASN A 319 4.90 -27.45 -12.40
C ASN A 319 6.07 -26.62 -11.83
N PRO A 320 6.22 -26.52 -10.50
CA PRO A 320 7.27 -25.70 -9.90
C PRO A 320 8.69 -26.25 -10.14
N PHE A 321 8.83 -27.49 -10.62
CA PHE A 321 10.13 -28.15 -10.81
C PHE A 321 10.60 -28.18 -12.27
N SER A 322 9.70 -27.94 -13.22
CA SER A 322 10.05 -27.99 -14.65
C SER A 322 9.08 -27.16 -15.50
N PRO A 323 9.57 -26.33 -16.44
CA PRO A 323 8.71 -25.60 -17.36
C PRO A 323 7.98 -26.54 -18.32
N ILE A 324 6.90 -26.01 -18.91
CA ILE A 324 6.20 -26.63 -20.02
C ILE A 324 7.14 -26.79 -21.23
N THR A 325 7.01 -27.91 -21.91
CA THR A 325 7.81 -28.28 -23.08
C THR A 325 6.93 -28.69 -24.25
N PRO A 326 7.44 -28.73 -25.49
CA PRO A 326 6.68 -29.20 -26.65
C PRO A 326 6.12 -30.63 -26.55
N ASP A 327 6.66 -31.44 -25.64
CA ASP A 327 6.22 -32.82 -25.35
C ASP A 327 5.19 -32.87 -24.22
N SER A 328 4.91 -31.74 -23.57
CA SER A 328 3.93 -31.66 -22.50
C SER A 328 2.51 -31.84 -23.04
N PRO A 329 1.63 -32.60 -22.36
CA PRO A 329 0.25 -32.82 -22.81
C PRO A 329 -0.50 -31.50 -23.03
N GLY A 330 -1.07 -31.32 -24.22
CA GLY A 330 -1.84 -30.14 -24.58
C GLY A 330 -1.03 -28.92 -25.01
N TYR A 331 0.31 -29.02 -25.07
CA TYR A 331 1.16 -27.93 -25.58
C TYR A 331 0.77 -27.52 -27.00
N ILE A 332 0.58 -26.22 -27.20
CA ILE A 332 0.19 -25.67 -28.50
C ILE A 332 1.46 -25.40 -29.31
N LYS A 333 1.79 -26.31 -30.22
CA LYS A 333 3.04 -26.25 -31.02
C LYS A 333 3.12 -25.05 -31.96
N THR A 334 2.00 -24.68 -32.56
CA THR A 334 1.89 -23.60 -33.55
C THR A 334 0.76 -22.65 -33.13
N PRO A 335 1.00 -21.78 -32.14
CA PRO A 335 0.00 -20.84 -31.66
C PRO A 335 -0.34 -19.81 -32.74
N THR A 336 -1.63 -19.49 -32.87
CA THR A 336 -2.08 -18.39 -33.74
C THR A 336 -1.94 -17.05 -33.02
N VAL A 337 -2.11 -15.93 -33.74
CA VAL A 337 -2.13 -14.60 -33.11
C VAL A 337 -3.23 -14.53 -32.04
N ASN A 338 -4.38 -15.16 -32.29
CA ASN A 338 -5.49 -15.27 -31.34
C ASN A 338 -5.14 -16.03 -30.05
N ASP A 339 -4.06 -16.83 -30.06
CA ASP A 339 -3.60 -17.56 -28.88
C ASP A 339 -2.64 -16.77 -28.01
N LYS A 340 -1.95 -15.78 -28.59
CA LYS A 340 -0.96 -14.95 -27.91
C LYS A 340 -1.60 -13.99 -26.90
N ILE A 341 -0.77 -13.50 -25.98
CA ILE A 341 -1.14 -12.40 -25.10
C ILE A 341 -0.97 -11.07 -25.86
N HIS A 342 -1.97 -10.20 -25.73
CA HIS A 342 -2.03 -8.92 -26.43
C HIS A 342 -1.76 -7.73 -25.49
N CYS A 343 -1.88 -7.92 -24.18
CA CYS A 343 -1.58 -6.91 -23.16
C CYS A 343 -1.24 -7.60 -21.83
N VAL A 344 -0.27 -7.07 -21.09
CA VAL A 344 0.10 -7.56 -19.75
C VAL A 344 -0.32 -6.54 -18.70
N ALA A 345 -1.09 -6.99 -17.72
CA ALA A 345 -1.52 -6.21 -16.56
C ALA A 345 -0.81 -6.69 -15.29
N PHE A 346 0.09 -5.86 -14.76
CA PHE A 346 0.72 -6.08 -13.46
C PHE A 346 -0.26 -5.73 -12.35
N VAL A 347 -0.80 -6.72 -11.66
CA VAL A 347 -1.72 -6.55 -10.54
C VAL A 347 -0.92 -6.40 -9.25
N ILE A 348 -1.00 -5.22 -8.65
CA ILE A 348 -0.22 -4.82 -7.46
C ILE A 348 -1.17 -4.36 -6.37
N ASP A 349 -1.00 -4.90 -5.17
CA ASP A 349 -1.70 -4.46 -3.97
C ASP A 349 -1.15 -3.11 -3.48
N SER A 350 -1.99 -2.06 -3.48
CA SER A 350 -1.59 -0.72 -3.03
C SER A 350 -1.13 -0.66 -1.58
N THR A 351 -1.60 -1.58 -0.73
CA THR A 351 -1.22 -1.63 0.70
C THR A 351 0.17 -2.22 0.94
N SER A 352 0.72 -2.91 -0.06
CA SER A 352 1.96 -3.69 0.06
C SER A 352 3.11 -3.15 -0.81
N VAL A 353 2.94 -1.97 -1.42
CA VAL A 353 3.94 -1.35 -2.30
C VAL A 353 5.27 -1.11 -1.57
N ASP A 354 5.20 -0.52 -0.37
CA ASP A 354 6.38 -0.12 0.41
C ASP A 354 7.19 -1.32 0.94
N VAL A 355 6.55 -2.49 1.02
CA VAL A 355 7.12 -3.74 1.58
C VAL A 355 7.35 -4.80 0.51
N MET A 356 7.25 -4.45 -0.77
CA MET A 356 7.50 -5.39 -1.87
C MET A 356 8.95 -5.90 -1.80
N ASN A 357 9.12 -7.23 -1.73
CA ASN A 357 10.43 -7.84 -1.64
C ASN A 357 11.17 -7.83 -3.00
N GLU A 358 12.51 -7.94 -2.96
CA GLU A 358 13.35 -7.89 -4.17
C GLU A 358 13.13 -9.06 -5.13
N SER A 359 12.72 -10.23 -4.60
CA SER A 359 12.43 -11.43 -5.39
C SER A 359 11.22 -11.24 -6.30
N ILE A 360 10.09 -10.75 -5.75
CA ILE A 360 8.88 -10.42 -6.52
C ILE A 360 9.19 -9.32 -7.53
N PHE A 361 9.93 -8.29 -7.11
CA PHE A 361 10.33 -7.20 -8.00
C PHE A 361 11.15 -7.71 -9.21
N SER A 362 12.10 -8.61 -8.97
CA SER A 362 12.90 -9.23 -10.03
C SER A 362 12.04 -10.03 -11.02
N LYS A 363 10.97 -10.69 -10.54
CA LYS A 363 10.01 -11.40 -11.39
C LYS A 363 9.16 -10.45 -12.24
N PHE A 364 8.72 -9.31 -11.68
CA PHE A 364 8.07 -8.28 -12.48
C PHE A 364 8.98 -7.75 -13.60
N LYS A 365 10.26 -7.48 -13.29
CA LYS A 365 11.24 -7.06 -14.29
C LYS A 365 11.51 -8.10 -15.37
N LEU A 366 11.51 -9.38 -15.00
CA LEU A 366 11.61 -10.48 -15.97
C LEU A 366 10.40 -10.50 -16.92
N VAL A 367 9.18 -10.41 -16.39
CA VAL A 367 7.95 -10.39 -17.21
C VAL A 367 7.94 -9.16 -18.12
N GLN A 368 8.31 -7.99 -17.60
CA GLN A 368 8.46 -6.76 -18.39
C GLN A 368 9.47 -6.95 -19.52
N LYS A 369 10.64 -7.55 -19.26
CA LYS A 369 11.63 -7.86 -20.29
C LYS A 369 11.06 -8.77 -21.37
N LEU A 370 10.38 -9.85 -21.00
CA LEU A 370 9.79 -10.81 -21.94
C LEU A 370 8.65 -10.20 -22.77
N ALA A 371 7.84 -9.32 -22.17
CA ALA A 371 6.77 -8.60 -22.85
C ALA A 371 7.34 -7.56 -23.83
N ASN A 372 8.34 -6.77 -23.41
CA ASN A 372 9.02 -5.79 -24.26
C ASN A 372 9.67 -6.44 -25.50
N GLN A 373 10.30 -7.60 -25.34
CA GLN A 373 10.89 -8.36 -26.46
C GLN A 373 9.86 -8.78 -27.52
N ARG A 374 8.57 -8.81 -27.16
CA ARG A 374 7.45 -9.16 -28.04
C ARG A 374 6.64 -7.96 -28.49
N GLY A 375 6.99 -6.74 -28.07
CA GLY A 375 6.18 -5.54 -28.30
C GLY A 375 4.86 -5.54 -27.52
N ILE A 376 4.70 -6.39 -26.50
CA ILE A 376 3.42 -6.49 -25.77
C ILE A 376 3.33 -5.31 -24.78
N PRO A 377 2.30 -4.45 -24.89
CA PRO A 377 2.12 -3.31 -24.02
C PRO A 377 1.73 -3.74 -22.61
N GLN A 378 2.09 -2.89 -21.65
CA GLN A 378 1.98 -3.18 -20.22
C GLN A 378 1.26 -2.07 -19.46
N VAL A 379 0.39 -2.48 -18.54
CA VAL A 379 -0.29 -1.61 -17.57
C VAL A 379 -0.08 -2.12 -16.14
N ILE A 380 -0.39 -1.27 -15.17
CA ILE A 380 -0.43 -1.65 -13.76
C ILE A 380 -1.87 -1.53 -13.28
N VAL A 381 -2.42 -2.59 -12.70
CA VAL A 381 -3.70 -2.57 -11.99
C VAL A 381 -3.39 -2.47 -10.50
N LEU A 382 -3.59 -1.29 -9.93
CA LEU A 382 -3.33 -1.02 -8.53
C LEU A 382 -4.59 -1.32 -7.74
N THR A 383 -4.62 -2.43 -7.01
CA THR A 383 -5.80 -2.92 -6.28
C THR A 383 -5.82 -2.46 -4.83
N LYS A 384 -6.95 -2.66 -4.13
CA LYS A 384 -7.15 -2.35 -2.71
C LYS A 384 -6.92 -0.87 -2.35
N VAL A 385 -7.17 0.01 -3.30
CA VAL A 385 -6.96 1.46 -3.16
C VAL A 385 -7.85 2.10 -2.11
N ASP A 386 -8.94 1.42 -1.74
CA ASP A 386 -9.81 1.73 -0.63
C ASP A 386 -9.16 1.45 0.74
N GLN A 387 -8.11 0.62 0.81
CA GLN A 387 -7.47 0.24 2.07
C GLN A 387 -6.26 1.12 2.43
N ILE A 388 -5.86 2.05 1.56
CA ILE A 388 -4.73 2.95 1.81
C ILE A 388 -5.15 4.29 2.42
N GLU A 389 -6.44 4.63 2.40
CA GLU A 389 -7.00 5.84 3.00
C GLU A 389 -8.49 5.69 3.32
N LEU A 390 -8.90 6.02 4.55
CA LEU A 390 -10.29 5.85 5.02
C LEU A 390 -11.30 6.64 4.19
N ASP A 391 -10.96 7.85 3.76
CA ASP A 391 -11.83 8.67 2.91
C ASP A 391 -12.17 7.99 1.58
N VAL A 392 -11.24 7.21 1.04
CA VAL A 392 -11.45 6.42 -0.18
C VAL A 392 -12.23 5.14 0.12
N GLU A 393 -12.05 4.56 1.32
CA GLU A 393 -12.86 3.43 1.79
C GLU A 393 -14.34 3.79 1.92
N GLU A 394 -14.61 4.94 2.54
CA GLU A 394 -15.96 5.46 2.77
C GLU A 394 -16.60 5.97 1.48
N ASP A 395 -15.83 6.66 0.63
CA ASP A 395 -16.31 7.26 -0.61
C ASP A 395 -15.27 7.14 -1.75
N LEU A 396 -15.44 6.11 -2.59
CA LEU A 396 -14.56 5.86 -3.72
C LEU A 396 -14.55 7.00 -4.75
N THR A 397 -15.51 7.93 -4.73
CA THR A 397 -15.45 9.11 -5.61
C THR A 397 -14.26 10.04 -5.29
N ARG A 398 -13.70 9.93 -4.07
CA ARG A 398 -12.49 10.62 -3.63
C ARG A 398 -11.19 10.01 -4.15
N LEU A 399 -11.24 8.85 -4.83
CA LEU A 399 -10.06 8.15 -5.34
C LEU A 399 -9.11 9.07 -6.14
N LEU A 400 -9.67 9.92 -6.99
CA LEU A 400 -8.91 10.86 -7.83
C LEU A 400 -8.53 12.17 -7.13
N TYR A 401 -9.00 12.41 -5.91
CA TYR A 401 -8.70 13.59 -5.09
C TYR A 401 -7.78 13.26 -3.92
N SER A 402 -7.58 11.97 -3.63
CA SER A 402 -6.67 11.50 -2.59
C SER A 402 -5.21 11.76 -2.95
N SER A 403 -4.51 12.53 -2.11
CA SER A 403 -3.06 12.72 -2.21
C SER A 403 -2.30 11.42 -1.93
N ARG A 404 -2.81 10.55 -1.05
CA ARG A 404 -2.16 9.27 -0.73
C ARG A 404 -2.23 8.31 -1.92
N VAL A 405 -3.38 8.20 -2.58
CA VAL A 405 -3.54 7.42 -3.82
C VAL A 405 -2.61 7.99 -4.90
N ALA A 406 -2.56 9.31 -5.08
CA ALA A 406 -1.65 9.95 -6.02
C ALA A 406 -0.18 9.59 -5.76
N TYR A 407 0.24 9.63 -4.50
CA TYR A 407 1.58 9.26 -4.07
C TYR A 407 1.89 7.80 -4.38
N VAL A 408 1.02 6.86 -4.01
CA VAL A 408 1.22 5.41 -4.27
C VAL A 408 1.27 5.14 -5.78
N VAL A 409 0.44 5.82 -6.57
CA VAL A 409 0.50 5.76 -8.04
C VAL A 409 1.86 6.19 -8.57
N ASP A 410 2.41 7.30 -8.08
CA ASP A 410 3.75 7.79 -8.48
C ASP A 410 4.85 6.81 -8.05
N GLN A 411 4.78 6.26 -6.84
CA GLN A 411 5.74 5.27 -6.34
C GLN A 411 5.77 4.01 -7.21
N VAL A 412 4.60 3.42 -7.49
CA VAL A 412 4.51 2.18 -8.27
C VAL A 412 4.92 2.41 -9.73
N ALA A 413 4.56 3.55 -10.32
CA ALA A 413 5.00 3.92 -11.66
C ALA A 413 6.54 3.95 -11.76
N GLN A 414 7.20 4.61 -10.79
CA GLN A 414 8.66 4.68 -10.73
C GLN A 414 9.29 3.31 -10.48
N LEU A 415 8.73 2.54 -9.55
CA LEU A 415 9.24 1.23 -9.17
C LEU A 415 9.25 0.27 -10.38
N ILE A 416 8.10 0.10 -11.03
CA ILE A 416 7.96 -0.79 -12.18
C ILE A 416 8.58 -0.20 -13.45
N GLY A 417 8.73 1.13 -13.52
CA GLY A 417 9.30 1.83 -14.67
C GLY A 417 8.32 1.98 -15.82
N LEU A 418 7.05 2.24 -15.50
CA LEU A 418 5.99 2.53 -16.48
C LEU A 418 5.48 3.96 -16.31
N PRO A 419 4.96 4.60 -17.37
CA PRO A 419 4.39 5.95 -17.25
C PRO A 419 3.27 6.01 -16.22
N ARG A 420 3.14 7.14 -15.51
CA ARG A 420 2.07 7.35 -14.52
C ARG A 420 0.67 7.10 -15.08
N GLY A 421 0.44 7.39 -16.36
CA GLY A 421 -0.83 7.14 -17.06
C GLY A 421 -1.19 5.65 -17.19
N HIS A 422 -0.21 4.74 -17.08
CA HIS A 422 -0.41 3.30 -17.20
C HIS A 422 -0.79 2.64 -15.87
N VAL A 423 -0.80 3.40 -14.76
CA VAL A 423 -1.24 2.91 -13.45
C VAL A 423 -2.74 3.13 -13.31
N LEU A 424 -3.48 2.06 -13.12
CA LEU A 424 -4.94 2.01 -13.13
C LEU A 424 -5.43 1.59 -11.73
N PRO A 425 -5.76 2.56 -10.85
CA PRO A 425 -6.23 2.27 -9.50
C PRO A 425 -7.67 1.73 -9.55
N VAL A 426 -7.90 0.61 -8.89
CA VAL A 426 -9.20 -0.07 -8.84
C VAL A 426 -9.49 -0.59 -7.44
N LYS A 427 -10.77 -0.54 -7.08
CA LYS A 427 -11.34 -1.35 -6.01
C LYS A 427 -11.99 -2.58 -6.65
N ASN A 428 -11.73 -3.77 -6.10
CA ASN A 428 -12.43 -4.99 -6.49
C ASN A 428 -13.59 -5.23 -5.54
N TYR A 429 -14.65 -5.92 -6.00
CA TYR A 429 -15.68 -6.41 -5.09
C TYR A 429 -15.12 -7.46 -4.13
N GLU A 430 -15.43 -7.30 -2.84
CA GLU A 430 -14.98 -8.21 -1.78
C GLU A 430 -16.06 -8.43 -0.72
N LYS A 431 -16.60 -7.34 -0.15
CA LYS A 431 -17.57 -7.37 0.95
C LYS A 431 -19.00 -7.03 0.51
N GLU A 432 -19.15 -6.52 -0.71
CA GLU A 432 -20.41 -6.04 -1.25
C GLU A 432 -21.30 -7.19 -1.74
N THR A 433 -22.61 -7.04 -1.51
CA THR A 433 -23.64 -7.97 -2.01
C THR A 433 -24.29 -7.51 -3.30
N GLU A 434 -24.12 -6.23 -3.66
CA GLU A 434 -24.71 -5.59 -4.83
C GLU A 434 -23.66 -4.80 -5.62
N LEU A 435 -23.96 -4.53 -6.90
CA LEU A 435 -23.11 -3.70 -7.73
C LEU A 435 -23.15 -2.24 -7.27
N ASN A 436 -21.99 -1.59 -7.28
CA ASN A 436 -21.77 -0.19 -7.00
C ASN A 436 -21.24 0.51 -8.27
N GLU A 437 -21.93 1.58 -8.69
CA GLU A 437 -21.61 2.27 -9.94
C GLU A 437 -20.17 2.82 -9.98
N THR A 438 -19.66 3.35 -8.87
CA THR A 438 -18.30 3.91 -8.80
C THR A 438 -17.23 2.83 -8.91
N VAL A 439 -17.45 1.67 -8.30
CA VAL A 439 -16.58 0.49 -8.45
C VAL A 439 -16.57 0.02 -9.90
N ASP A 440 -17.76 -0.16 -10.49
CA ASP A 440 -17.93 -0.58 -11.88
C ASP A 440 -17.20 0.35 -12.84
N ARG A 441 -17.37 1.66 -12.64
CA ARG A 441 -16.75 2.71 -13.45
C ARG A 441 -15.23 2.60 -13.48
N PHE A 442 -14.56 2.56 -12.32
CA PHE A 442 -13.09 2.48 -12.28
C PHE A 442 -12.55 1.16 -12.82
N ALA A 443 -13.27 0.05 -12.58
CA ALA A 443 -12.94 -1.23 -13.19
C ALA A 443 -13.04 -1.15 -14.72
N LEU A 444 -14.18 -0.69 -15.25
CA LEU A 444 -14.42 -0.59 -16.70
C LEU A 444 -13.45 0.36 -17.40
N LEU A 445 -13.10 1.51 -16.79
CA LEU A 445 -12.08 2.42 -17.34
C LEU A 445 -10.72 1.72 -17.47
N SER A 446 -10.38 0.91 -16.47
CA SER A 446 -9.13 0.13 -16.48
C SER A 446 -9.13 -0.92 -17.59
N LEU A 447 -10.24 -1.65 -17.76
CA LEU A 447 -10.39 -2.62 -18.84
C LEU A 447 -10.36 -1.95 -20.22
N GLN A 448 -11.04 -0.82 -20.40
CA GLN A 448 -11.00 -0.06 -21.65
C GLN A 448 -9.56 0.30 -22.03
N GLN A 449 -8.75 0.76 -21.07
CA GLN A 449 -7.36 1.08 -21.33
C GLN A 449 -6.54 -0.15 -21.73
N MET A 450 -6.77 -1.30 -21.09
CA MET A 450 -6.13 -2.57 -21.46
C MET A 450 -6.49 -3.01 -22.88
N LEU A 451 -7.75 -2.85 -23.28
CA LEU A 451 -8.22 -3.20 -24.62
C LEU A 451 -7.62 -2.28 -25.69
N ARG A 452 -7.55 -0.97 -25.42
CA ARG A 452 -6.85 -0.02 -26.31
C ARG A 452 -5.39 -0.40 -26.53
N PHE A 453 -4.69 -0.78 -25.47
CA PHE A 453 -3.32 -1.26 -25.60
C PHE A 453 -3.23 -2.59 -26.35
N ALA A 454 -4.19 -3.51 -26.16
CA ALA A 454 -4.25 -4.71 -26.97
C ALA A 454 -4.45 -4.39 -28.47
N ASP A 455 -5.23 -3.36 -28.80
CA ASP A 455 -5.40 -2.87 -30.17
C ASP A 455 -4.10 -2.26 -30.73
N ASP A 456 -3.36 -1.48 -29.94
CA ASP A 456 -2.05 -0.94 -30.35
C ASP A 456 -1.08 -2.06 -30.77
N TYR A 457 -0.99 -3.13 -29.98
CA TYR A 457 -0.20 -4.32 -30.31
C TYR A 457 -0.66 -4.99 -31.62
N MET A 458 -1.97 -5.05 -31.83
CA MET A 458 -2.57 -5.63 -33.04
C MET A 458 -2.32 -4.79 -34.29
N HIS A 459 -2.33 -3.46 -34.16
CA HIS A 459 -1.96 -2.54 -35.24
C HIS A 459 -0.49 -2.69 -35.63
N GLU A 460 0.43 -2.71 -34.66
CA GLU A 460 1.86 -2.96 -34.92
C GLU A 460 2.08 -4.32 -35.61
N PHE A 461 1.34 -5.35 -35.20
CA PHE A 461 1.41 -6.66 -35.83
C PHE A 461 1.00 -6.61 -37.32
N LEU A 462 -0.06 -5.87 -37.68
CA LEU A 462 -0.47 -5.68 -39.07
C LEU A 462 0.56 -4.92 -39.89
N ASP A 463 1.17 -3.88 -39.34
CA ASP A 463 2.19 -3.09 -40.03
C ASP A 463 3.42 -3.95 -40.36
N VAL A 464 3.80 -4.85 -39.46
CA VAL A 464 4.89 -5.83 -39.68
C VAL A 464 4.52 -6.87 -40.73
N LEU A 465 3.25 -7.30 -40.82
CA LEU A 465 2.81 -8.21 -41.88
C LEU A 465 2.85 -7.52 -43.25
N ASN A 466 2.28 -6.31 -43.34
CA ASN A 466 2.21 -5.55 -44.59
C ASN A 466 3.59 -5.21 -45.16
N THR A 467 4.61 -5.04 -44.32
CA THR A 467 6.00 -4.80 -44.75
C THR A 467 6.74 -6.06 -45.20
N ARG A 468 6.25 -7.26 -44.87
CA ARG A 468 6.84 -8.54 -45.33
C ARG A 468 6.25 -9.04 -46.65
N ASP A 469 5.05 -8.58 -46.98
CA ASP A 469 4.36 -8.91 -48.23
C ASP A 469 4.70 -7.94 -49.39
N GLN A 470 5.49 -6.89 -49.11
CA GLN A 470 6.14 -6.00 -50.09
C GLN A 470 7.59 -6.44 -50.33
#